data_AF-A0A4P5VSE3-F1
#
_entry.id   AF-A0A4P5VSE3-F1
#
_cell.length_a   1.000
_cell.length_b   1.000
_cell.length_c   1.000
_cell.angle_alpha   90.00
_cell.angle_beta   90.00
_cell.angle_gamma   90.00
#
_symmetry.space_group_name_H-M   'P 1'
#
loop_
_entity.id
_entity.type
_entity.pdbx_description
1 polymer ?
#
loop_
_entity_poly.entity_id
_entity_poly.type
_entity_poly.pdbx_seq_one_letter_code
_entity_poly.pdbx_strand_id
1 'polypeptide(L)' 'MLREELGVEATLVKGSGGIFTIAVNGSIVAKKTWSGFPDEAEIVRAVAKAIG' A
#
# COMPACT_ATOMS: atom_id res chain seq x y z
N MET A 1 8.37 -6.71 4.22
CA MET A 1 7.03 -7.31 4.47
C MET A 1 6.27 -7.72 3.20
N LEU A 2 5.83 -6.85 2.28
CA LEU A 2 4.97 -7.29 1.15
C LEU A 2 5.51 -8.46 0.31
N ARG A 3 6.80 -8.44 -0.05
CA ARG A 3 7.45 -9.55 -0.75
C ARG A 3 7.57 -10.80 0.12
N GLU A 4 7.97 -10.62 1.38
CA GLU A 4 8.28 -11.73 2.30
C GLU A 4 7.03 -12.44 2.80
N GLU A 5 5.95 -11.70 3.05
CA GLU A 5 4.70 -12.23 3.61
C GLU A 5 3.69 -12.63 2.53
N LEU A 6 3.64 -11.90 1.41
CA LEU A 6 2.62 -12.09 0.38
C LEU A 6 3.20 -12.54 -0.97
N GLY A 7 4.52 -12.57 -1.14
CA GLY A 7 5.15 -12.85 -2.43
C GLY A 7 4.90 -11.78 -3.49
N VAL A 8 4.47 -10.57 -3.08
CA VAL A 8 4.06 -9.49 -4.00
C VAL A 8 5.21 -8.51 -4.22
N GLU A 9 5.45 -8.22 -5.50
CA GLU A 9 6.35 -7.16 -5.94
C GLU A 9 5.65 -5.79 -5.99
N ALA A 10 6.25 -4.78 -5.37
CA ALA A 10 5.78 -3.41 -5.46
C ALA A 10 6.59 -2.61 -6.48
N THR A 11 5.91 -1.88 -7.36
CA THR A 11 6.54 -0.89 -8.23
C THR A 11 6.39 0.49 -7.62
N LEU A 12 7.50 1.22 -7.48
CA LEU A 12 7.49 2.59 -6.96
C LEU A 12 7.18 3.57 -8.09
N VAL A 13 6.07 4.31 -7.95
CA VAL A 13 5.65 5.35 -8.88
C VAL A 13 5.81 6.71 -8.20
N LYS A 14 6.51 7.64 -8.85
CA LYS A 14 6.71 8.99 -8.31
C LYS A 14 5.37 9.75 -8.26
N GLY A 15 4.98 10.14 -7.05
CA GLY A 15 3.85 11.03 -6.80
C GLY A 15 4.24 12.51 -6.75
N SER A 16 3.23 13.38 -6.60
CA SER A 16 3.38 14.82 -6.35
C SER A 16 2.50 15.27 -5.18
N GLY A 17 2.77 16.42 -4.57
CA GLY A 17 1.90 16.98 -3.52
C GLY A 17 1.91 16.24 -2.17
N GLY A 18 2.98 15.51 -1.86
CA GLY A 18 3.10 14.80 -0.58
C GLY A 18 2.17 13.60 -0.44
N ILE A 19 1.71 13.04 -1.56
CA ILE A 19 0.89 11.83 -1.60
C ILE A 19 1.69 10.59 -1.23
N PHE A 20 1.00 9.65 -0.60
CA PHE A 20 1.48 8.30 -0.39
C PHE A 20 0.28 7.38 -0.52
N THR A 21 0.34 6.46 -1.48
CA THR A 21 -0.79 5.63 -1.88
C THR A 21 -0.30 4.28 -2.31
N ILE A 22 -0.94 3.24 -1.81
CA ILE A 22 -0.74 1.86 -2.19
C ILE A 22 -1.96 1.45 -3.01
N ALA A 23 -1.73 1.00 -4.23
CA ALA A 23 -2.78 0.51 -5.12
C ALA A 23 -2.49 -0.92 -5.57
N VAL A 24 -3.53 -1.74 -5.58
CA VAL A 24 -3.53 -3.11 -6.09
C VAL A 24 -4.51 -3.15 -7.25
N ASN A 25 -4.05 -3.57 -8.43
CA ASN A 25 -4.88 -3.62 -9.65
C ASN A 25 -5.64 -2.31 -9.93
N GLY A 26 -4.98 -1.16 -9.71
CA GLY A 26 -5.57 0.18 -9.91
C GLY A 26 -6.51 0.66 -8.80
N SER A 27 -6.81 -0.17 -7.79
CA SER A 27 -7.63 0.21 -6.64
C SER A 27 -6.77 0.61 -5.45
N ILE A 28 -7.04 1.78 -4.86
CA ILE A 28 -6.32 2.25 -3.67
C ILE A 28 -6.75 1.43 -2.45
N VAL A 29 -5.79 0.77 -1.80
CA VAL A 29 -6.04 -0.09 -0.63
C VAL A 29 -5.56 0.54 0.67
N ALA A 30 -4.56 1.42 0.60
CA ALA A 30 -4.05 2.18 1.74
C ALA A 30 -3.50 3.53 1.24
N LYS A 31 -3.59 4.57 2.08
CA LYS A 31 -3.05 5.89 1.77
C LYS A 31 -2.69 6.64 3.03
N LYS A 32 -1.77 7.60 2.91
CA LYS A 32 -1.55 8.60 3.96
C LYS A 32 -2.82 9.42 4.18
N THR A 33 -3.08 9.74 5.44
CA THR A 33 -4.15 10.65 5.86
C THR A 33 -3.52 11.88 6.53
N TRP A 34 -4.36 12.78 7.04
CA TRP A 34 -3.87 13.92 7.81
C TRP A 34 -3.20 13.48 9.13
N SER A 35 -3.59 12.33 9.68
CA SER A 35 -3.00 11.77 10.91
C SER A 35 -1.67 11.04 10.68
N GLY A 36 -1.25 10.84 9.42
CA GLY A 36 0.05 10.27 9.09
C GLY A 36 -0.01 9.14 8.06
N PHE A 37 1.06 8.36 8.02
CA PHE A 37 1.17 7.18 7.17
C PHE A 37 0.45 5.99 7.82
N PRO A 38 -0.15 5.10 7.02
CA PRO A 38 -0.59 3.81 7.52
C PRO A 38 0.61 3.01 8.03
N ASP A 39 0.38 2.19 9.06
CA ASP A 39 1.44 1.32 9.57
C ASP A 39 1.70 0.12 8.65
N GLU A 40 2.83 -0.54 8.84
CA GLU A 40 3.24 -1.66 8.00
C GLU A 40 2.23 -2.81 8.02
N ALA A 41 1.71 -3.15 9.20
CA ALA A 41 0.76 -4.25 9.34
C ALA A 41 -0.60 -3.91 8.73
N GLU A 42 -1.02 -2.64 8.76
CA GLU A 42 -2.21 -2.12 8.08
C GLU A 42 -2.06 -2.27 6.56
N ILE A 43 -0.90 -1.89 6.01
CA ILE A 43 -0.61 -2.02 4.58
C ILE A 43 -0.64 -3.50 4.17
N VAL A 44 0.02 -4.39 4.90
CA VAL A 44 0.05 -5.84 4.58
C VAL A 44 -1.35 -6.42 4.61
N ARG A 45 -2.15 -6.15 5.66
CA ARG A 45 -3.54 -6.63 5.74
C ARG A 45 -4.41 -6.10 4.59
N ALA A 46 -4.26 -4.82 4.24
CA ALA A 46 -5.04 -4.21 3.16
C ALA A 46 -4.67 -4.81 1.78
N VAL A 47 -3.38 -5.05 1.53
CA VAL A 47 -2.91 -5.70 0.30
C VAL A 47 -3.37 -7.15 0.24
N ALA A 48 -3.22 -7.92 1.32
CA ALA A 48 -3.68 -9.31 1.39
C ALA A 48 -5.18 -9.41 1.05
N LYS A 49 -6.01 -8.61 1.73
CA LYS A 49 -7.45 -8.56 1.45
C LYS A 49 -7.80 -8.21 -0.01
N ALA A 50 -6.95 -7.43 -0.68
CA ALA A 50 -7.19 -6.99 -2.05
C ALA A 50 -6.73 -8.02 -3.11
N ILE A 51 -5.86 -8.96 -2.77
CA ILE A 51 -5.36 -9.99 -3.70
C ILE A 51 -6.10 -11.33 -3.57
N GLY A 52 -6.76 -11.60 -2.44
CA GLY A 52 -7.57 -12.82 -2.20
C GLY A 52 -7.12 -13.58 -0.96
#